data_AF-A0A4U5NFH9-F1
#
_entry.id   AF-A0A4U5NFH9-F1
#
_cell.length_a   1.000
_cell.length_b   1.000
_cell.length_c   1.000
_cell.angle_alpha   90.00
_cell.angle_beta   90.00
_cell.angle_gamma   90.00
#
_symmetry.space_group_name_H-M   'P 1'
#
loop_
_entity.id
_entity.type
_entity.pdbx_description
1 polymer ?
#
loop_
_entity_poly.entity_id
_entity_poly.type
_entity_poly.pdbx_seq_one_letter_code
_entity_poly.pdbx_strand_id
1 'polypeptide(L)'
;MKTFAVLVTIALLGLVSTSVAFKDPLGKLRKQVCDACVELVTKAEKAEGNLDDYLNTHVSKVCDHAVLLLFKQVCVVVLTDMSIDLEKSIKEQLPPKEACQNVKLC
;
A
#
# COMPACT_ATOMS: atom_id res chain seq x y z
N MET A 1 -7.29 -53.17 17.22
CA MET A 1 -6.33 -52.19 17.78
C MET A 1 -5.46 -51.53 16.69
N LYS A 2 -5.94 -51.31 15.46
CA LYS A 2 -5.15 -50.69 14.36
C LYS A 2 -5.68 -49.31 13.93
N THR A 3 -6.92 -48.98 14.29
CA THR A 3 -7.59 -47.73 13.91
C THR A 3 -7.25 -46.55 14.83
N PHE A 4 -6.83 -46.80 16.07
CA PHE A 4 -6.49 -45.73 17.02
C PHE A 4 -5.13 -45.06 16.74
N ALA A 5 -4.19 -45.76 16.11
CA ALA A 5 -2.87 -45.20 15.80
C ALA A 5 -2.91 -44.18 14.64
N VAL A 6 -3.91 -44.28 13.75
CA VAL A 6 -4.03 -43.42 12.56
C VAL A 6 -4.61 -42.04 12.89
N LEU A 7 -5.44 -41.93 13.93
CA LEU A 7 -6.05 -40.65 14.32
C LEU A 7 -5.06 -39.72 15.03
N VAL A 8 -4.05 -40.28 15.72
CA VAL A 8 -3.04 -39.49 16.44
C VAL A 8 -2.01 -38.87 15.49
N THR A 9 -1.71 -39.52 14.36
CA THR A 9 -0.74 -38.98 13.38
C THR A 9 -1.31 -37.85 12.54
N ILE A 10 -2.63 -37.82 12.29
CA ILE A 10 -3.28 -36.71 11.56
C ILE A 10 -3.36 -35.43 12.42
N ALA A 11 -3.47 -35.56 13.74
CA ALA A 11 -3.52 -34.40 14.64
C ALA A 11 -2.18 -33.65 14.76
N LEU A 12 -1.05 -34.30 14.47
CA LEU A 12 0.30 -33.70 14.60
C LEU A 12 0.76 -32.95 13.35
N LEU A 13 0.15 -33.18 12.18
CA LEU A 13 0.48 -32.47 10.94
C LEU A 13 -0.20 -31.09 10.82
N GLY A 14 -1.13 -30.75 11.71
CA GLY A 14 -1.81 -29.45 11.73
C GLY A 14 -1.03 -28.30 12.38
N LEU A 15 0.16 -28.56 12.94
CA LEU A 15 0.90 -27.61 13.78
C LEU A 15 2.16 -27.00 13.14
N VAL A 16 2.46 -27.32 11.88
CA VAL A 16 3.55 -26.70 11.10
C VAL A 16 3.02 -25.71 10.06
N SER A 17 2.06 -24.88 10.47
CA SER A 17 1.76 -23.61 9.79
C SER A 17 2.33 -22.44 10.59
N THR A 18 3.50 -22.62 11.21
CA THR A 18 4.35 -21.47 11.53
C THR A 18 4.85 -20.94 10.21
N SER A 19 4.00 -20.16 9.55
CA SER A 19 4.39 -19.20 8.52
C SER A 19 5.61 -18.50 9.07
N VAL A 20 6.78 -18.91 8.57
CA VAL A 20 8.01 -18.15 8.69
C VAL A 20 7.63 -16.78 8.17
N ALA A 21 7.40 -15.85 9.10
CA ALA A 21 7.16 -14.46 8.79
C ALA A 21 8.48 -13.96 8.22
N PHE A 22 8.67 -14.18 6.92
CA PHE A 22 9.62 -13.44 6.13
C PHE A 22 9.28 -11.99 6.42
N LYS A 23 10.18 -11.35 7.17
CA LYS A 23 10.05 -9.96 7.56
C LYS A 23 10.18 -9.19 6.26
N ASP A 24 9.07 -9.01 5.54
CA ASP A 24 9.01 -8.48 4.18
C ASP A 24 9.85 -7.20 4.13
N PRO A 25 11.06 -7.22 3.53
CA PRO A 25 11.90 -6.03 3.49
C PRO A 25 11.19 -4.91 2.70
N LEU A 26 10.28 -5.30 1.80
CA LEU A 26 9.43 -4.41 1.01
C LEU A 26 8.13 -4.00 1.71
N GLY A 27 7.74 -4.66 2.81
CA GLY A 27 6.51 -4.32 3.54
C GLY A 27 6.56 -2.92 4.14
N LYS A 28 7.75 -2.48 4.56
CA LYS A 28 7.99 -1.09 5.00
C LYS A 28 7.87 -0.10 3.84
N LEU A 29 8.40 -0.44 2.67
CA LEU A 29 8.32 0.40 1.47
C LEU A 29 6.86 0.56 1.02
N ARG A 30 6.13 -0.55 0.88
CA ARG A 30 4.71 -0.54 0.51
C ARG A 30 3.89 0.30 1.50
N LYS A 31 4.15 0.16 2.81
CA LYS A 31 3.49 0.97 3.82
C LYS A 31 3.79 2.46 3.64
N GLN A 32 5.06 2.85 3.42
CA GLN A 32 5.42 4.25 3.21
C GLN A 32 4.78 4.85 1.96
N VAL A 33 4.73 4.09 0.86
CA VAL A 33 4.05 4.54 -0.38
C VAL A 33 2.54 4.65 -0.18
N CYS A 34 1.93 3.69 0.53
CA CYS A 34 0.51 3.74 0.91
C CYS A 34 0.21 4.96 1.78
N ASP A 35 1.02 5.23 2.81
CA ASP A 35 0.86 6.39 3.69
C ASP A 35 1.00 7.70 2.89
N ALA A 36 2.00 7.79 2.01
CA ALA A 36 2.19 8.95 1.13
C ALA A 36 1.03 9.14 0.13
N CYS A 37 0.48 8.04 -0.41
CA CYS A 37 -0.70 8.08 -1.27
C CYS A 37 -1.91 8.63 -0.52
N VAL A 38 -2.20 8.10 0.67
CA VAL A 38 -3.35 8.51 1.48
C VAL A 38 -3.22 9.98 1.87
N GLU A 39 -2.01 10.42 2.22
CA GLU A 39 -1.74 11.82 2.51
C GLU A 39 -1.95 12.71 1.27
N LEU A 40 -1.46 12.29 0.11
CA LEU A 40 -1.63 13.03 -1.15
C LEU A 40 -3.12 13.20 -1.48
N VAL A 41 -3.88 12.10 -1.46
CA VAL A 41 -5.32 12.09 -1.76
C VAL A 41 -6.10 12.95 -0.76
N THR A 42 -5.84 12.79 0.54
CA THR A 42 -6.53 13.56 1.60
C THR A 42 -6.30 15.07 1.44
N LYS A 43 -5.12 15.49 0.99
CA LYS A 43 -4.85 16.91 0.74
C LYS A 43 -5.42 17.38 -0.59
N ALA A 44 -5.41 16.51 -1.60
CA ALA A 44 -5.98 16.80 -2.91
C ALA A 44 -7.50 17.02 -2.84
N GLU A 45 -8.22 16.23 -2.02
CA GLU A 45 -9.65 16.43 -1.73
C GLU A 45 -9.96 17.78 -1.08
N LYS A 46 -9.01 18.36 -0.35
CA LYS A 46 -9.14 19.65 0.36
C LYS A 46 -8.56 20.81 -0.43
N ALA A 47 -7.89 20.54 -1.54
CA ALA A 47 -7.26 21.57 -2.35
C ALA A 47 -8.31 22.26 -3.22
N GLU A 48 -8.34 23.58 -3.17
CA GLU A 48 -9.08 24.37 -4.14
C GLU A 48 -8.22 24.52 -5.40
N GLY A 49 -8.65 23.96 -6.53
CA GLY A 49 -7.92 24.10 -7.79
C GLY A 49 -7.99 22.89 -8.71
N ASN A 50 -7.07 22.83 -9.66
CA ASN A 50 -6.93 21.72 -10.58
C ASN A 50 -6.31 20.52 -9.85
N LEU A 51 -7.06 19.41 -9.80
CA LEU A 51 -6.67 18.19 -9.10
C LEU A 51 -5.45 17.51 -9.72
N ASP A 52 -5.35 17.47 -11.05
CA ASP A 52 -4.22 16.90 -11.78
C ASP A 52 -2.92 17.68 -11.50
N ASP A 53 -2.99 19.02 -11.54
CA ASP A 53 -1.85 19.87 -11.19
C ASP A 53 -1.43 19.68 -9.72
N TYR A 54 -2.41 19.56 -8.81
CA TYR A 54 -2.16 19.29 -7.40
C TYR A 54 -1.40 17.98 -7.19
N LEU A 55 -1.90 16.88 -7.78
CA LEU A 55 -1.29 15.56 -7.64
C LEU A 55 0.14 15.59 -8.17
N ASN A 56 0.37 16.10 -9.38
CA ASN A 56 1.71 16.13 -9.99
C ASN A 56 2.72 16.99 -9.23
N THR A 57 2.30 18.15 -8.71
CA THR A 57 3.21 19.06 -8.00
C THR A 57 3.51 18.65 -6.56
N HIS A 58 2.62 17.88 -5.91
CA HIS A 58 2.74 17.54 -4.50
C HIS A 58 3.27 16.13 -4.23
N VAL A 59 3.38 15.26 -5.25
CA VAL A 59 3.97 13.91 -5.15
C VAL A 59 5.35 13.94 -4.49
N SER A 60 6.27 14.81 -4.95
CA SER A 60 7.62 14.86 -4.38
C SER A 60 7.61 15.20 -2.89
N LYS A 61 6.65 16.03 -2.45
CA LYS A 61 6.56 16.50 -1.06
C LYS A 61 6.07 15.39 -0.13
N VAL A 62 5.08 14.60 -0.55
CA VAL A 62 4.62 13.46 0.26
C VAL A 62 5.65 12.33 0.31
N CYS A 63 6.47 12.19 -0.73
CA CYS A 63 7.56 11.21 -0.78
C CYS A 63 8.82 11.62 -0.02
N ASP A 64 8.96 12.88 0.40
CA ASP A 64 10.13 13.36 1.15
C ASP A 64 10.26 12.75 2.55
N HIS A 65 9.19 12.13 3.06
CA HIS A 65 9.20 11.42 4.34
C HIS A 65 9.97 10.08 4.28
N ALA A 66 10.40 9.63 3.09
CA ALA A 66 11.18 8.43 2.93
C ALA A 66 12.65 8.64 3.36
N VAL A 67 13.09 7.91 4.39
CA VAL A 67 14.45 7.97 4.96
C VAL A 67 15.55 7.59 3.96
N LEU A 68 15.21 6.81 2.91
CA LEU A 68 16.14 6.34 1.90
C LEU A 68 15.87 7.02 0.56
N LEU A 69 16.91 7.59 -0.06
CA LEU A 69 16.83 8.27 -1.36
C LEU A 69 16.20 7.40 -2.46
N LEU A 70 16.53 6.10 -2.49
CA LEU A 70 15.94 5.14 -3.42
C LEU A 70 14.43 4.99 -3.21
N PHE A 71 13.97 5.06 -1.95
CA PHE A 71 12.54 4.94 -1.63
C PHE A 71 11.79 6.21 -2.01
N LYS A 72 12.41 7.38 -1.85
CA LYS A 72 11.88 8.63 -2.38
C LYS A 72 11.68 8.55 -3.89
N GLN A 73 12.68 8.09 -4.65
CA GLN A 73 12.55 7.96 -6.10
C GLN A 73 11.44 7.00 -6.51
N VAL A 74 11.38 5.82 -5.90
CA VAL A 74 10.32 4.84 -6.18
C VAL A 74 8.94 5.40 -5.84
N CYS A 75 8.80 6.06 -4.68
CA CYS A 75 7.55 6.72 -4.28
C CYS A 75 7.12 7.76 -5.32
N VAL A 76 8.04 8.63 -5.76
CA VAL A 76 7.72 9.67 -6.75
C VAL A 76 7.27 9.06 -8.07
N VAL A 77 8.04 8.12 -8.61
CA VAL A 77 7.70 7.48 -9.89
C VAL A 77 6.33 6.81 -9.81
N VAL A 78 6.08 6.05 -8.75
CA VAL A 78 4.84 5.29 -8.60
C VAL A 78 3.62 6.21 -8.40
N LEU A 79 3.73 7.25 -7.57
CA LEU A 79 2.62 8.18 -7.36
C LEU A 79 2.36 9.08 -8.56
N THR A 80 3.41 9.46 -9.30
CA THR A 80 3.24 10.19 -10.56
C THR A 80 2.56 9.33 -11.62
N ASP A 81 2.95 8.06 -11.77
CA ASP A 81 2.33 7.13 -12.72
C ASP A 81 0.85 6.88 -12.39
N MET A 82 0.54 6.74 -11.09
CA MET A 82 -0.83 6.51 -10.61
C MET A 82 -1.67 7.78 -10.46
N SER A 83 -1.12 8.96 -10.76
CA SER A 83 -1.80 10.25 -10.53
C SER A 83 -3.12 10.37 -11.29
N ILE A 84 -3.19 9.84 -12.52
CA ILE A 84 -4.40 9.85 -13.35
C ILE A 84 -5.50 8.97 -12.72
N ASP A 85 -5.15 7.77 -12.27
CA ASP A 85 -6.11 6.84 -11.66
C ASP A 85 -6.54 7.32 -10.25
N LEU A 86 -5.64 8.00 -9.53
CA LEU A 86 -5.97 8.68 -8.28
C LEU A 86 -6.92 9.85 -8.51
N GLU A 87 -6.70 10.65 -9.55
CA GLU A 87 -7.60 11.74 -9.93
C GLU A 87 -9.03 11.22 -10.16
N LYS A 88 -9.15 10.11 -10.89
CA LYS A 88 -10.43 9.44 -11.13
C LYS A 88 -11.07 8.98 -9.81
N SER A 89 -10.30 8.32 -8.95
CA SER A 89 -10.78 7.82 -7.65
C SER A 89 -11.28 8.94 -6.74
N ILE A 90 -10.60 10.09 -6.75
CA ILE A 90 -11.00 11.29 -6.00
C ILE A 90 -12.29 11.89 -6.57
N LYS A 91 -12.43 11.96 -7.90
CA LYS A 91 -13.66 12.43 -8.55
C LYS A 91 -14.86 11.52 -8.25
N GLU A 92 -14.62 10.23 -8.06
CA GLU A 92 -15.61 9.25 -7.61
C GLU A 92 -15.91 9.33 -6.10
N GLN A 93 -15.27 10.28 -5.38
CA GLN A 93 -15.42 10.50 -3.93
C GLN A 93 -15.12 9.24 -3.10
N LEU A 94 -14.18 8.42 -3.58
CA LEU A 94 -13.72 7.27 -2.81
C LEU A 94 -12.90 7.77 -1.62
N PRO A 95 -13.07 7.16 -0.44
CA PRO A 95 -12.28 7.54 0.72
C PRO A 95 -10.78 7.34 0.43
N PRO A 96 -9.88 8.18 0.95
CA PRO A 96 -8.47 8.21 0.56
C PRO A 96 -7.76 6.86 0.58
N LYS A 97 -8.08 6.02 1.56
CA LYS A 97 -7.52 4.67 1.68
C LYS A 97 -8.00 3.74 0.57
N GLU A 98 -9.27 3.82 0.19
CA GLU A 98 -9.86 3.00 -0.87
C GLU A 98 -9.38 3.45 -2.25
N ALA A 99 -9.24 4.77 -2.47
CA ALA A 99 -8.60 5.32 -3.67
C ALA A 99 -7.19 4.74 -3.87
N CYS A 100 -6.37 4.72 -2.81
CA CYS A 100 -5.02 4.14 -2.85
C CYS A 100 -4.99 2.61 -2.99
N GLN A 101 -6.05 1.91 -2.55
CA GLN A 101 -6.20 0.46 -2.76
C GLN A 101 -6.57 0.14 -4.21
N ASN A 102 -7.40 0.96 -4.85
CA ASN A 102 -7.79 0.78 -6.25
C ASN A 102 -6.59 0.86 -7.20
N VAL A 103 -5.61 1.72 -6.89
CA VAL A 103 -4.34 1.81 -7.63
C VAL A 103 -3.25 0.87 -7.09
N LYS A 104 -3.60 -0.05 -6.18
CA LYS A 104 -2.71 -1.07 -5.60
C LYS A 104 -1.47 -0.51 -4.87
N LEU A 105 -1.54 0.74 -4.42
CA LEU A 105 -0.52 1.36 -3.58
C LEU A 105 -0.68 0.97 -2.11
N CYS A 106 -1.92 0.64 -1.75
CA CYS A 106 -2.33 -0.11 -0.59
C CYS A 106 -2.91 -1.46 -1.08
#